data_AF-A0A7C6E9W1-F1
#
_entry.id   AF-A0A7C6E9W1-F1
#
_cell.length_a   1.000
_cell.length_b   1.000
_cell.length_c   1.000
_cell.angle_alpha   90.00
_cell.angle_beta   90.00
_cell.angle_gamma   90.00
#
_symmetry.space_group_name_H-M   'P 1'
#
loop_
_entity.id
_entity.type
_entity.pdbx_description
1 polymer ?
#
loop_
_entity_poly.entity_id
_entity_poly.type
_entity_poly.pdbx_seq_one_letter_code
_entity_poly.pdbx_strand_id
1 'polypeptide(L)'
;MRGNPSSPHSLRKNLFGDSKGQSPFVLFLSSILFKLILRKSQAKFLLVQDRALPWGKVLTDIKVFGKILANKMQECISPEDVIKIALQIEQTGKAIYETALKQIQPPPLIELFQFLAKEEDSHITTFQKIYDEFKITGEGFEVSRPEDMLYLETLAKSQIFQGKAINEVLRTQEPLQLINLALSFERDALLFFMKLYRMVCAKDRELISQLIKEEEGHIVKLTEIQYRLKTPKPKTGIFGKE
;
A
#
# COMPACT_ATOMS: atom_id res chain seq x y z
N MET A 1 -13.18 50.70 -4.43
CA MET A 1 -13.90 50.19 -3.25
C MET A 1 -12.98 49.25 -2.48
N ARG A 2 -12.50 49.64 -1.29
CA ARG A 2 -11.62 48.80 -0.46
C ARG A 2 -12.50 47.92 0.43
N GLY A 3 -12.50 46.61 0.20
CA GLY A 3 -13.26 45.64 0.99
C GLY A 3 -12.75 45.59 2.42
N ASN A 4 -13.67 45.50 3.39
CA ASN A 4 -13.36 45.37 4.81
C ASN A 4 -12.58 44.05 5.06
N PRO A 5 -11.33 44.08 5.58
CA PRO A 5 -10.49 42.90 5.79
C PRO A 5 -11.02 41.94 6.87
N SER A 6 -12.10 42.31 7.55
CA SER A 6 -12.75 41.55 8.62
C SER A 6 -13.94 40.71 8.16
N SER A 7 -14.25 40.69 6.85
CA SER A 7 -15.35 39.89 6.31
C SER A 7 -14.98 38.39 6.37
N PRO A 8 -15.90 37.48 6.77
CA PRO A 8 -15.67 36.03 6.78
C PRO A 8 -15.14 35.49 5.46
N HIS A 9 -15.55 36.09 4.35
CA HIS A 9 -15.11 35.72 3.01
C HIS A 9 -13.65 36.10 2.75
N SER A 10 -13.19 37.26 3.25
CA SER A 10 -11.81 37.72 3.12
C SER A 10 -10.84 36.93 4.02
N LEU A 11 -11.27 36.55 5.22
CA LEU A 11 -10.52 35.71 6.15
C LEU A 11 -10.33 34.29 5.63
N ARG A 12 -11.39 33.69 5.06
CA ARG A 12 -11.31 32.36 4.45
C ARG A 12 -10.31 32.32 3.30
N LYS A 13 -10.32 33.34 2.43
CA LYS A 13 -9.40 33.45 1.29
C LYS A 13 -7.93 33.62 1.74
N ASN A 14 -7.69 34.39 2.81
CA ASN A 14 -6.34 34.57 3.36
C ASN A 14 -5.78 33.31 4.06
N LEU A 15 -6.64 32.47 4.64
CA LEU A 15 -6.23 31.26 5.36
C LEU A 15 -6.07 30.04 4.45
N PHE A 16 -6.90 29.90 3.41
CA PHE A 16 -7.00 28.69 2.61
C PHE A 16 -6.74 28.89 1.11
N GLY A 17 -6.39 30.11 0.68
CA GLY A 17 -6.16 30.44 -0.73
C GLY A 17 -7.45 30.56 -1.54
N ASP A 18 -7.32 30.72 -2.86
CA ASP A 18 -8.46 30.80 -3.78
C ASP A 18 -9.01 29.40 -4.09
N SER A 19 -10.34 29.27 -4.16
CA SER A 19 -11.01 27.97 -4.30
C SER A 19 -10.99 27.40 -5.73
N LYS A 20 -10.47 28.15 -6.70
CA LYS A 20 -10.43 27.75 -8.11
C LYS A 20 -9.42 26.61 -8.30
N GLY A 21 -9.88 25.48 -8.80
CA GLY A 21 -9.04 24.30 -9.09
C GLY A 21 -8.80 23.36 -7.90
N GLN A 22 -9.36 23.64 -6.71
CA GLN A 22 -9.26 22.75 -5.55
C GLN A 22 -10.34 21.66 -5.62
N SER A 23 -9.99 20.44 -5.19
CA SER A 23 -10.94 19.33 -5.17
C SER A 23 -12.09 19.59 -4.17
N PRO A 24 -13.30 19.05 -4.39
CA PRO A 24 -14.44 19.21 -3.48
C PRO A 24 -14.13 18.80 -2.03
N PHE A 25 -13.23 17.82 -1.85
CA PHE A 25 -12.77 17.36 -0.54
C PHE A 25 -11.94 18.41 0.21
N VAL A 26 -11.02 19.09 -0.48
CA VAL A 26 -10.22 20.19 0.09
C VAL A 26 -11.13 21.36 0.49
N LEU A 27 -12.15 21.67 -0.32
CA LEU A 27 -13.13 22.70 -0.02
C LEU A 27 -14.00 22.34 1.21
N PHE A 28 -14.38 21.07 1.35
CA PHE A 28 -15.14 20.57 2.50
C PHE A 28 -14.33 20.65 3.80
N LEU A 29 -13.08 20.16 3.79
CA LEU A 29 -12.18 20.23 4.94
C LEU A 29 -11.84 21.67 5.32
N SER A 30 -11.59 22.56 4.34
CA SER A 30 -11.40 23.99 4.60
C SER A 30 -12.61 24.61 5.29
N SER A 31 -13.84 24.18 4.95
CA SER A 31 -15.06 24.67 5.59
C SER A 31 -15.24 24.12 7.01
N ILE A 32 -14.89 22.86 7.27
CA ILE A 32 -14.93 22.28 8.62
C ILE A 32 -13.88 22.94 9.52
N LEU A 33 -12.65 23.09 9.03
CA LEU A 33 -11.57 23.73 9.76
C LEU A 33 -11.90 25.20 10.04
N PHE A 34 -12.47 25.92 9.07
CA PHE A 34 -12.95 27.29 9.26
C PHE A 34 -14.06 27.37 10.32
N LYS A 35 -15.03 26.44 10.29
CA LYS A 35 -16.09 26.36 11.32
C LYS A 35 -15.51 26.04 12.71
N LEU A 36 -14.52 25.15 12.82
CA LEU A 36 -13.83 24.82 14.08
C LEU A 36 -13.00 26.00 14.61
N ILE A 37 -12.33 26.74 13.73
CA ILE A 37 -11.58 27.96 14.07
C ILE A 37 -12.55 29.03 14.59
N LEU A 38 -13.68 29.25 13.90
CA LEU A 38 -14.72 30.19 14.37
C LEU A 38 -15.34 29.76 15.70
N ARG A 39 -15.58 28.45 15.89
CA ARG A 39 -16.14 27.92 17.14
C ARG A 39 -15.15 28.03 18.30
N LYS A 40 -13.85 27.78 18.07
CA LYS A 40 -12.78 28.02 19.07
C LYS A 40 -12.53 29.50 19.32
N SER A 41 -12.67 30.37 18.31
CA SER A 41 -12.50 31.82 18.50
C SER A 41 -13.67 32.40 19.29
N GLN A 42 -14.90 31.95 19.04
CA GLN A 42 -16.08 32.32 19.83
C GLN A 42 -16.00 31.75 21.26
N ALA A 43 -15.51 30.52 21.45
CA ALA A 43 -15.28 29.96 22.78
C ALA A 43 -14.18 30.71 23.57
N LYS A 44 -13.14 31.21 22.90
CA LYS A 44 -12.15 32.12 23.52
C LYS A 44 -12.69 33.53 23.77
N PHE A 45 -13.63 34.01 22.95
CA PHE A 45 -14.27 35.32 23.10
C PHE A 45 -15.18 35.39 24.35
N LEU A 46 -15.78 34.28 24.76
CA LEU A 46 -16.60 34.22 25.98
C LEU A 46 -15.80 34.13 27.29
N LEU A 47 -14.50 33.82 27.24
CA LEU A 47 -13.65 33.65 28.44
C LEU A 47 -12.68 34.81 28.70
N VAL A 48 -12.59 35.79 27.79
CA VAL A 48 -11.71 36.95 27.95
C VAL A 48 -12.48 38.19 27.52
N GLN A 49 -13.27 38.74 28.44
CA GLN A 49 -13.64 40.14 28.34
C GLN A 49 -12.37 40.97 28.58
N ASP A 50 -12.05 41.82 27.61
CA ASP A 50 -11.19 43.01 27.76
C ASP A 50 -9.67 42.91 27.53
N ARG A 51 -9.21 42.10 26.56
CA ARG A 51 -7.92 42.37 25.88
C ARG A 51 -8.02 42.15 24.38
N ALA A 52 -7.57 43.14 23.61
CA ALA A 52 -7.40 43.01 22.16
C ALA A 52 -6.58 41.76 21.84
N LEU A 53 -7.19 40.79 21.15
CA LEU A 53 -6.51 39.57 20.74
C LEU A 53 -5.34 39.94 19.82
N PRO A 54 -4.12 39.40 20.05
CA PRO A 54 -2.99 39.63 19.17
C PRO A 54 -3.19 38.82 17.89
N TRP A 55 -3.99 39.37 16.97
CA TRP A 55 -4.39 38.72 15.72
C TRP A 55 -3.20 38.22 14.90
N GLY A 56 -2.06 38.93 14.92
CA GLY A 56 -0.82 38.48 14.30
C GLY A 56 -0.32 37.14 14.83
N LYS A 57 -0.36 36.94 16.16
CA LYS A 57 0.08 35.70 16.82
C LYS A 57 -0.90 34.55 16.60
N VAL A 58 -2.21 34.84 16.64
CA VAL A 58 -3.25 33.84 16.35
C VAL A 58 -3.14 33.34 14.90
N LEU A 59 -2.88 34.23 13.94
CA LEU A 59 -2.71 33.86 12.54
C LEU A 59 -1.41 33.07 12.30
N THR A 60 -0.30 33.41 12.97
CA THR A 60 0.92 32.59 12.91
C THR A 60 0.71 31.21 13.51
N ASP A 61 -0.01 31.10 14.62
CA ASP A 61 -0.30 29.82 15.26
C ASP A 61 -1.19 28.94 14.38
N ILE A 62 -2.19 29.53 13.70
CA ILE A 62 -3.02 28.82 12.71
C ILE A 62 -2.19 28.39 11.50
N LYS A 63 -1.24 29.21 11.03
CA LYS A 63 -0.37 28.88 9.90
C LYS A 63 0.63 27.77 10.24
N VAL A 64 1.18 27.79 11.46
CA VAL A 64 2.05 26.74 12.00
C VAL A 64 1.25 25.45 12.21
N PHE A 65 0.06 25.53 12.83
CA PHE A 65 -0.80 24.38 13.03
C PHE A 65 -1.30 23.80 11.70
N GLY A 66 -1.63 24.66 10.72
CA GLY A 66 -1.95 24.27 9.36
C GLY A 66 -0.79 23.59 8.64
N LYS A 67 0.46 24.07 8.82
CA LYS A 67 1.67 23.39 8.34
C LYS A 67 1.91 22.04 9.02
N ILE A 68 1.71 21.97 10.34
CA ILE A 68 1.85 20.72 11.11
C ILE A 68 0.79 19.71 10.67
N LEU A 69 -0.47 20.14 10.51
CA LEU A 69 -1.54 19.29 9.98
C LEU A 69 -1.27 18.89 8.53
N ALA A 70 -0.81 19.80 7.68
CA ALA A 70 -0.44 19.48 6.30
C ALA A 70 0.72 18.46 6.25
N ASN A 71 1.78 18.63 7.04
CA ASN A 71 2.87 17.66 7.17
C ASN A 71 2.39 16.31 7.73
N LYS A 72 1.49 16.33 8.71
CA LYS A 72 0.95 15.11 9.34
C LYS A 72 -0.11 14.41 8.47
N MET A 73 -0.70 15.12 7.52
CA MET A 73 -1.56 14.60 6.45
C MET A 73 -0.77 14.21 5.20
N GLN A 74 0.54 14.46 5.17
CA GLN A 74 1.48 14.08 4.11
C GLN A 74 2.13 12.71 4.34
N GLU A 75 1.51 11.87 5.18
CA GLU A 75 1.96 10.49 5.45
C GLU A 75 1.05 9.42 4.82
N CYS A 76 0.10 9.79 3.94
CA CYS A 76 -0.57 8.77 3.13
C CYS A 76 0.29 8.49 1.89
N ILE A 77 0.60 7.22 1.64
CA ILE A 77 1.25 6.78 0.39
C ILE A 77 0.46 7.28 -0.83
N SER A 78 1.14 7.66 -1.90
CA SER A 78 0.52 8.12 -3.15
C SER A 78 0.19 6.94 -4.08
N PRO A 79 -0.66 7.12 -5.12
CA PRO A 79 -0.85 6.09 -6.16
C PRO A 79 0.46 5.62 -6.79
N GLU A 80 1.40 6.55 -7.01
CA GLU A 80 2.74 6.19 -7.50
C GLU A 80 3.46 5.26 -6.53
N ASP A 81 3.37 5.54 -5.22
CA ASP A 81 3.98 4.71 -4.18
C ASP A 81 3.33 3.33 -4.12
N VAL A 82 2.02 3.23 -4.35
CA VAL A 82 1.33 1.93 -4.41
C VAL A 82 1.87 1.06 -5.56
N ILE A 83 2.07 1.63 -6.76
CA ILE A 83 2.66 0.89 -7.88
C ILE A 83 4.08 0.45 -7.55
N LYS A 84 4.88 1.34 -6.95
CA LYS A 84 6.24 1.02 -6.53
C LYS A 84 6.29 -0.07 -5.47
N ILE A 85 5.34 -0.07 -4.54
CA ILE A 85 5.20 -1.14 -3.55
C ILE A 85 4.85 -2.46 -4.25
N ALA A 86 3.91 -2.46 -5.21
CA ALA A 86 3.59 -3.66 -5.97
C ALA A 86 4.82 -4.22 -6.70
N LEU A 87 5.59 -3.36 -7.40
CA LEU A 87 6.87 -3.73 -8.01
C LEU A 87 7.86 -4.32 -6.99
N GLN A 88 7.97 -3.70 -5.82
CA GLN A 88 8.87 -4.17 -4.76
C GLN A 88 8.44 -5.53 -4.20
N ILE A 89 7.13 -5.79 -4.10
CA ILE A 89 6.60 -7.09 -3.69
C ILE A 89 7.10 -8.15 -4.67
N GLU A 90 6.83 -8.02 -5.98
CA GLU A 90 7.26 -9.01 -6.99
C GLU A 90 8.80 -9.17 -7.03
N GLN A 91 9.55 -8.08 -6.92
CA GLN A 91 11.02 -8.14 -6.85
C GLN A 91 11.49 -8.92 -5.61
N THR A 92 10.77 -8.79 -4.50
CA THR A 92 11.06 -9.52 -3.26
C THR A 92 10.69 -11.00 -3.41
N GLY A 93 9.56 -11.32 -4.03
CA GLY A 93 9.12 -12.69 -4.33
C GLY A 93 10.16 -13.42 -5.18
N LYS A 94 10.56 -12.80 -6.29
CA LYS A 94 11.67 -13.28 -7.13
C LYS A 94 12.94 -13.53 -6.32
N ALA A 95 13.37 -12.56 -5.51
CA ALA A 95 14.58 -12.69 -4.71
C ALA A 95 14.49 -13.82 -3.67
N ILE A 96 13.32 -14.03 -3.06
CA ILE A 96 13.04 -15.15 -2.16
C ILE A 96 13.25 -16.47 -2.90
N TYR A 97 12.67 -16.64 -4.09
CA TYR A 97 12.74 -17.88 -4.86
C TYR A 97 14.14 -18.15 -5.41
N GLU A 98 14.81 -17.15 -5.97
CA GLU A 98 16.21 -17.26 -6.39
C GLU A 98 17.15 -17.58 -5.22
N THR A 99 16.84 -17.09 -4.02
CA THR A 99 17.62 -17.40 -2.82
C THR A 99 17.33 -18.80 -2.31
N ALA A 100 16.07 -19.25 -2.35
CA ALA A 100 15.68 -20.61 -2.01
C ALA A 100 16.36 -21.65 -2.93
N LEU A 101 16.48 -21.35 -4.23
CA LEU A 101 17.19 -22.19 -5.20
C LEU A 101 18.66 -22.45 -4.84
N LYS A 102 19.29 -21.56 -4.06
CA LYS A 102 20.67 -21.75 -3.57
C LYS A 102 20.77 -22.66 -2.35
N GLN A 103 19.66 -22.88 -1.64
CA GLN A 103 19.60 -23.69 -0.41
C GLN A 103 19.08 -25.12 -0.63
N ILE A 104 18.43 -25.37 -1.77
CA ILE A 104 17.65 -26.59 -2.02
C ILE A 104 18.43 -27.57 -2.88
N GLN A 105 18.29 -28.87 -2.57
CA GLN A 105 18.83 -29.97 -3.37
C GLN A 105 17.79 -30.88 -4.06
N PRO A 106 16.60 -31.16 -3.50
CA PRO A 106 15.66 -32.07 -4.15
C PRO A 106 15.13 -31.52 -5.49
N PRO A 107 15.15 -32.29 -6.60
CA PRO A 107 14.72 -31.82 -7.91
C PRO A 107 13.31 -31.21 -7.98
N PRO A 108 12.27 -31.78 -7.33
CA PRO A 108 10.92 -31.21 -7.40
C PRO A 108 10.79 -29.80 -6.80
N LEU A 109 11.62 -29.48 -5.80
CA LEU A 109 11.64 -28.14 -5.20
C LEU A 109 12.39 -27.15 -6.08
N ILE A 110 13.46 -27.59 -6.76
CA ILE A 110 14.20 -26.77 -7.73
C ILE A 110 13.28 -26.36 -8.87
N GLU A 111 12.54 -27.30 -9.46
CA GLU A 111 11.59 -27.02 -10.54
C GLU A 111 10.49 -26.03 -10.10
N LEU A 112 9.95 -26.21 -8.90
CA LEU A 112 8.93 -25.30 -8.36
C LEU A 112 9.45 -23.87 -8.20
N PHE A 113 10.60 -23.69 -7.54
CA PHE A 113 11.12 -22.35 -7.30
C PHE A 113 11.67 -21.68 -8.56
N GLN A 114 12.13 -22.45 -9.56
CA GLN A 114 12.44 -21.91 -10.89
C GLN A 114 11.19 -21.43 -11.61
N PHE A 115 10.10 -22.21 -11.53
CA PHE A 115 8.81 -21.81 -12.09
C PHE A 115 8.33 -20.51 -11.43
N LEU A 116 8.26 -20.46 -10.09
CA LEU A 116 7.81 -19.28 -9.36
C LEU A 116 8.67 -18.05 -9.68
N ALA A 117 10.00 -18.14 -9.60
CA ALA A 117 10.90 -17.02 -9.92
C ALA A 117 10.70 -16.46 -11.35
N LYS A 118 10.30 -17.31 -12.30
CA LYS A 118 10.00 -16.90 -13.67
C LYS A 118 8.64 -16.21 -13.81
N GLU A 119 7.62 -16.65 -13.06
CA GLU A 119 6.32 -15.98 -13.04
C GLU A 119 6.48 -14.56 -12.46
N GLU A 120 7.27 -14.40 -11.41
CA GLU A 120 7.60 -13.08 -10.83
C GLU A 120 8.22 -12.11 -11.86
N ASP A 121 9.04 -12.59 -12.81
CA ASP A 121 9.56 -11.75 -13.90
C ASP A 121 8.45 -11.21 -14.80
N SER A 122 7.42 -12.01 -15.06
CA SER A 122 6.23 -11.60 -15.79
C SER A 122 5.44 -10.56 -15.01
N HIS A 123 5.27 -10.76 -13.70
CA HIS A 123 4.58 -9.82 -12.83
C HIS A 123 5.31 -8.48 -12.69
N ILE A 124 6.63 -8.50 -12.51
CA ILE A 124 7.48 -7.29 -12.50
C ILE A 124 7.30 -6.52 -13.81
N THR A 125 7.36 -7.21 -14.95
CA THR A 125 7.17 -6.60 -16.27
C THR A 125 5.77 -5.97 -16.39
N THR A 126 4.78 -6.64 -15.82
CA THR A 126 3.38 -6.21 -15.81
C THR A 126 3.20 -4.93 -15.00
N PHE A 127 3.70 -4.86 -13.77
CA PHE A 127 3.66 -3.65 -12.97
C PHE A 127 4.55 -2.52 -13.50
N GLN A 128 5.67 -2.84 -14.17
CA GLN A 128 6.51 -1.83 -14.80
C GLN A 128 5.78 -1.10 -15.92
N LYS A 129 4.98 -1.83 -16.72
CA LYS A 129 4.13 -1.21 -17.76
C LYS A 129 3.10 -0.27 -17.15
N ILE A 130 2.42 -0.69 -16.08
CA ILE A 130 1.47 0.17 -15.35
C ILE A 130 2.18 1.42 -14.83
N TYR A 131 3.38 1.27 -14.26
CA TYR A 131 4.17 2.38 -13.76
C TYR A 131 4.52 3.38 -14.86
N ASP A 132 5.07 2.89 -15.99
CA ASP A 132 5.50 3.74 -17.09
C ASP A 132 4.33 4.51 -17.70
N GLU A 133 3.17 3.86 -17.86
CA GLU A 133 1.95 4.51 -18.33
C GLU A 133 1.43 5.55 -17.33
N PHE A 134 1.45 5.26 -16.03
CA PHE A 134 1.09 6.21 -14.98
C PHE A 134 2.00 7.45 -15.02
N LYS A 135 3.31 7.30 -15.28
CA LYS A 135 4.25 8.43 -15.37
C LYS A 135 3.95 9.35 -16.56
N ILE A 136 3.38 8.81 -17.64
CA ILE A 136 3.02 9.58 -18.85
C ILE A 136 1.66 10.27 -18.67
N THR A 137 0.67 9.54 -18.16
CA THR A 137 -0.74 9.97 -18.17
C THR A 137 -1.20 10.60 -16.86
N GLY A 138 -0.55 10.25 -15.74
CA GLY A 138 -1.06 10.52 -14.39
C GLY A 138 -2.30 9.70 -14.01
N GLU A 139 -2.73 8.79 -14.89
CA GLU A 139 -3.90 7.93 -14.72
C GLU A 139 -3.47 6.51 -14.36
N GLY A 140 -4.28 5.81 -13.56
CA GLY A 140 -4.00 4.41 -13.18
C GLY A 140 -4.73 3.97 -11.90
N PHE A 141 -5.11 4.93 -11.05
CA PHE A 141 -5.76 4.66 -9.78
C PHE A 141 -7.04 5.47 -9.59
N GLU A 142 -8.08 4.77 -9.16
CA GLU A 142 -9.37 5.29 -8.71
C GLU A 142 -9.46 5.12 -7.18
N VAL A 143 -8.65 5.88 -6.43
CA VAL A 143 -8.69 5.85 -4.96
C VAL A 143 -9.98 6.54 -4.49
N SER A 144 -10.98 5.73 -4.16
CA SER A 144 -12.27 6.23 -3.71
C SER A 144 -12.29 6.64 -2.24
N ARG A 145 -11.38 6.08 -1.42
CA ARG A 145 -11.38 6.22 0.04
C ARG A 145 -9.95 6.33 0.59
N PRO A 146 -9.64 7.34 1.44
CA PRO A 146 -8.32 7.47 2.06
C PRO A 146 -7.91 6.24 2.89
N GLU A 147 -8.86 5.52 3.49
CA GLU A 147 -8.60 4.32 4.29
C GLU A 147 -8.00 3.18 3.44
N ASP A 148 -8.23 3.19 2.13
CA ASP A 148 -7.71 2.17 1.23
C ASP A 148 -6.19 2.27 1.09
N MET A 149 -5.65 3.50 1.02
CA MET A 149 -4.21 3.75 0.98
C MET A 149 -3.55 3.34 2.30
N LEU A 150 -4.16 3.65 3.44
CA LEU A 150 -3.66 3.26 4.76
C LEU A 150 -3.63 1.74 4.94
N TYR A 151 -4.64 1.04 4.40
CA TYR A 151 -4.67 -0.42 4.42
C TYR A 151 -3.53 -1.02 3.57
N LEU A 152 -3.32 -0.50 2.35
CA LEU A 152 -2.19 -0.95 1.51
C LEU A 152 -0.85 -0.66 2.17
N GLU A 153 -0.68 0.51 2.79
CA GLU A 153 0.53 0.84 3.54
C GLU A 153 0.76 -0.12 4.71
N THR A 154 -0.32 -0.52 5.39
CA THR A 154 -0.26 -1.50 6.49
C THR A 154 0.20 -2.87 5.99
N LEU A 155 -0.33 -3.31 4.85
CA LEU A 155 0.11 -4.54 4.20
C LEU A 155 1.57 -4.45 3.73
N ALA A 156 1.96 -3.33 3.11
CA ALA A 156 3.33 -3.09 2.63
C ALA A 156 4.37 -3.07 3.76
N LYS A 157 3.96 -2.65 4.97
CA LYS A 157 4.79 -2.67 6.18
C LYS A 157 4.87 -4.05 6.84
N SER A 158 4.25 -5.09 6.27
CA SER A 158 4.42 -6.45 6.77
C SER A 158 5.91 -6.79 6.80
N GLN A 159 6.30 -7.56 7.81
CA GLN A 159 7.70 -7.95 8.01
C GLN A 159 8.25 -8.77 6.83
N ILE A 160 7.36 -9.41 6.09
CA ILE A 160 7.66 -10.25 4.94
C ILE A 160 8.18 -9.40 3.77
N PHE A 161 7.56 -8.25 3.49
CA PHE A 161 7.99 -7.33 2.42
C PHE A 161 9.19 -6.45 2.78
N GLN A 162 9.60 -6.42 4.07
CA GLN A 162 10.79 -5.70 4.53
C GLN A 162 12.09 -6.51 4.38
N GLY A 163 12.10 -7.56 3.57
CA GLY A 163 13.29 -8.39 3.32
C GLY A 163 13.69 -9.31 4.47
N LYS A 164 12.89 -9.42 5.55
CA LYS A 164 13.14 -10.41 6.61
C LYS A 164 12.96 -11.84 6.09
N ALA A 165 12.02 -12.06 5.20
CA ALA A 165 11.81 -13.35 4.56
C ALA A 165 13.08 -13.87 3.86
N ILE A 166 13.81 -13.02 3.13
CA ILE A 166 15.08 -13.39 2.47
C ILE A 166 16.12 -13.85 3.50
N ASN A 167 16.24 -13.13 4.62
CA ASN A 167 17.16 -13.51 5.69
C ASN A 167 16.77 -14.84 6.35
N GLU A 168 15.48 -15.14 6.45
CA GLU A 168 15.00 -16.42 6.96
C GLU A 168 15.27 -17.57 5.98
N VAL A 169 15.05 -17.35 4.68
CA VAL A 169 15.39 -18.30 3.61
C VAL A 169 16.88 -18.64 3.64
N LEU A 170 17.76 -17.65 3.79
CA LEU A 170 19.21 -17.88 3.87
C LEU A 170 19.66 -18.70 5.09
N ARG A 171 18.85 -18.73 6.15
CA ARG A 171 19.19 -19.41 7.42
C ARG A 171 18.66 -20.83 7.50
N THR A 172 17.89 -21.28 6.52
CA THR A 172 17.28 -22.60 6.54
C THR A 172 17.60 -23.41 5.29
N GLN A 173 17.88 -24.68 5.50
CA GLN A 173 17.99 -25.70 4.46
C GLN A 173 16.83 -26.71 4.55
N GLU A 174 15.87 -26.46 5.45
CA GLU A 174 14.76 -27.35 5.72
C GLU A 174 13.66 -27.10 4.67
N PRO A 175 13.34 -28.08 3.79
CA PRO A 175 12.42 -27.88 2.68
C PRO A 175 11.02 -27.42 3.10
N LEU A 176 10.48 -27.94 4.20
CA LEU A 176 9.15 -27.58 4.66
C LEU A 176 9.11 -26.13 5.15
N GLN A 177 10.16 -25.65 5.82
CA GLN A 177 10.31 -24.27 6.26
C GLN A 177 10.39 -23.32 5.05
N LEU A 178 11.16 -23.67 4.02
CA LEU A 178 11.23 -22.88 2.78
C LEU A 178 9.86 -22.75 2.11
N ILE A 179 9.11 -23.86 2.01
CA ILE A 179 7.75 -23.86 1.48
C ILE A 179 6.79 -23.02 2.35
N ASN A 180 6.93 -23.07 3.68
CA ASN A 180 6.10 -22.27 4.58
C ASN A 180 6.38 -20.77 4.43
N LEU A 181 7.65 -20.38 4.24
CA LEU A 181 8.03 -19.00 3.98
C LEU A 181 7.45 -18.50 2.65
N ALA A 182 7.59 -19.28 1.59
CA ALA A 182 6.99 -18.99 0.29
C ALA A 182 5.46 -18.87 0.37
N LEU A 183 4.77 -19.80 1.02
CA LEU A 183 3.32 -19.73 1.24
C LEU A 183 2.88 -18.49 2.01
N SER A 184 3.67 -18.08 3.01
CA SER A 184 3.37 -16.87 3.76
C SER A 184 3.53 -15.63 2.88
N PHE A 185 4.54 -15.62 2.00
CA PHE A 185 4.77 -14.56 1.04
C PHE A 185 3.61 -14.43 0.05
N GLU A 186 3.23 -15.51 -0.64
CA GLU A 186 2.15 -15.45 -1.65
C GLU A 186 0.81 -15.02 -1.05
N ARG A 187 0.51 -15.44 0.19
CA ARG A 187 -0.74 -15.05 0.85
C ARG A 187 -0.78 -13.55 1.14
N ASP A 188 0.34 -13.00 1.59
CA ASP A 188 0.44 -11.56 1.86
C ASP A 188 0.38 -10.76 0.56
N ALA A 189 1.06 -11.23 -0.50
CA ALA A 189 1.03 -10.63 -1.83
C ALA A 189 -0.40 -10.65 -2.41
N LEU A 190 -1.09 -11.80 -2.35
CA LEU A 190 -2.48 -11.95 -2.76
C LEU A 190 -3.40 -10.97 -2.03
N LEU A 191 -3.27 -10.81 -0.71
CA LEU A 191 -4.07 -9.85 0.06
C LEU A 191 -3.83 -8.40 -0.39
N PHE A 192 -2.58 -8.07 -0.74
CA PHE A 192 -2.24 -6.77 -1.30
C PHE A 192 -2.89 -6.57 -2.67
N PHE A 193 -2.78 -7.53 -3.58
CA PHE A 193 -3.34 -7.42 -4.93
C PHE A 193 -4.87 -7.43 -4.96
N MET A 194 -5.52 -8.21 -4.10
CA MET A 194 -6.98 -8.16 -3.93
C MET A 194 -7.46 -6.77 -3.48
N LYS A 195 -6.68 -6.08 -2.64
CA LYS A 195 -6.97 -4.70 -2.28
C LYS A 195 -6.72 -3.77 -3.46
N LEU A 196 -5.57 -3.92 -4.11
CA LEU A 196 -5.15 -3.11 -5.27
C LEU A 196 -6.18 -3.15 -6.39
N TYR A 197 -6.75 -4.33 -6.69
CA TYR A 197 -7.80 -4.52 -7.70
C TYR A 197 -8.98 -3.55 -7.54
N ARG A 198 -9.35 -3.20 -6.30
CA ARG A 198 -10.45 -2.28 -6.01
C ARG A 198 -10.09 -0.81 -6.23
N MET A 199 -8.82 -0.52 -6.45
CA MET A 199 -8.25 0.82 -6.52
C MET A 199 -7.65 1.14 -7.89
N VAL A 200 -7.38 0.14 -8.73
CA VAL A 200 -6.94 0.36 -10.10
C VAL A 200 -8.11 0.75 -11.01
N CYS A 201 -7.80 1.55 -12.02
CA CYS A 201 -8.78 1.98 -13.00
C CYS A 201 -9.26 0.82 -13.89
N ALA A 202 -10.42 0.99 -14.53
CA ALA A 202 -11.09 -0.11 -15.23
C ALA A 202 -10.24 -0.81 -16.31
N LYS A 203 -9.35 -0.08 -17.01
CA LYS A 203 -8.47 -0.63 -18.05
C LYS A 203 -7.45 -1.65 -17.51
N ASP A 204 -7.03 -1.50 -16.25
CA ASP A 204 -5.97 -2.32 -15.65
C ASP A 204 -6.54 -3.47 -14.82
N ARG A 205 -7.86 -3.48 -14.56
CA ARG A 205 -8.52 -4.49 -13.70
C ARG A 205 -8.37 -5.91 -14.21
N GLU A 206 -8.46 -6.13 -15.52
CA GLU A 206 -8.31 -7.48 -16.08
C GLU A 206 -6.91 -8.03 -15.83
N LEU A 207 -5.90 -7.18 -16.01
CA LEU A 207 -4.50 -7.53 -15.80
C LEU A 207 -4.22 -7.83 -14.32
N ILE A 208 -4.73 -7.02 -13.39
CA ILE A 208 -4.62 -7.33 -11.95
C ILE A 208 -5.43 -8.58 -11.57
N SER A 209 -6.59 -8.81 -12.20
CA SER A 209 -7.38 -10.02 -11.95
C SER A 209 -6.68 -11.28 -12.45
N GLN A 210 -5.91 -11.20 -13.54
CA GLN A 210 -5.11 -12.32 -14.02
C GLN A 210 -3.99 -12.64 -13.03
N LEU A 211 -3.26 -11.62 -12.57
CA LEU A 211 -2.20 -11.78 -11.58
C LEU A 211 -2.73 -12.42 -10.28
N ILE A 212 -3.89 -11.98 -9.78
CA ILE A 212 -4.55 -12.59 -8.62
C ILE A 212 -4.78 -14.10 -8.81
N LYS A 213 -5.20 -14.53 -10.01
CA LYS A 213 -5.42 -15.96 -10.31
C LYS A 213 -4.10 -16.73 -10.38
N GLU A 214 -3.04 -16.10 -10.90
CA GLU A 214 -1.70 -16.66 -10.95
C GLU A 214 -1.18 -16.91 -9.51
N GLU A 215 -1.34 -15.93 -8.61
CA GLU A 215 -0.98 -16.08 -7.18
C GLU A 215 -1.78 -17.16 -6.44
N GLU A 216 -3.09 -17.25 -6.71
CA GLU A 216 -3.90 -18.36 -6.20
C GLU A 216 -3.33 -19.72 -6.66
N GLY A 217 -2.89 -19.79 -7.92
CA GLY A 217 -2.22 -20.96 -8.48
C GLY A 217 -0.87 -21.27 -7.81
N HIS A 218 -0.07 -20.27 -7.49
CA HIS A 218 1.19 -20.42 -6.75
C HIS A 218 0.94 -21.04 -5.37
N ILE A 219 -0.05 -20.52 -4.62
CA ILE A 219 -0.45 -21.04 -3.31
C ILE A 219 -0.86 -22.51 -3.39
N VAL A 220 -1.62 -22.89 -4.42
CA VAL A 220 -2.02 -24.29 -4.62
C VAL A 220 -0.79 -25.19 -4.85
N LYS A 221 0.09 -24.82 -5.77
CA LYS A 221 1.32 -25.60 -6.07
C LYS A 221 2.22 -25.77 -4.84
N LEU A 222 2.42 -24.68 -4.10
CA LEU A 222 3.19 -24.70 -2.85
C LEU A 222 2.53 -25.60 -1.79
N THR A 223 1.20 -25.55 -1.66
CA THR A 223 0.45 -26.37 -0.70
C THR A 223 0.54 -27.86 -1.04
N GLU A 224 0.48 -28.23 -2.31
CA GLU A 224 0.66 -29.62 -2.74
C GLU A 224 2.03 -30.17 -2.34
N ILE A 225 3.10 -29.38 -2.55
CA ILE A 225 4.45 -29.75 -2.14
C ILE A 225 4.56 -29.81 -0.62
N GLN A 226 3.97 -28.85 0.10
CA GLN A 226 3.91 -28.86 1.56
C GLN A 226 3.28 -30.15 2.09
N TYR A 227 2.18 -30.60 1.49
CA TYR A 227 1.51 -31.84 1.87
C TYR A 227 2.44 -33.05 1.67
N ARG A 228 3.09 -33.15 0.49
CA ARG A 228 4.05 -34.23 0.19
C ARG A 228 5.23 -34.27 1.15
N LEU A 229 5.71 -33.12 1.62
CA LEU A 229 6.78 -33.02 2.62
C LEU A 229 6.32 -33.44 4.02
N LYS A 230 5.09 -33.11 4.41
CA LYS A 230 4.50 -33.50 5.71
C LYS A 230 4.09 -34.96 5.78
N THR A 231 3.67 -35.53 4.65
CA THR A 231 3.31 -36.95 4.53
C THR A 231 4.39 -37.68 3.74
N PRO A 232 5.53 -38.06 4.37
CA PRO A 232 6.47 -38.93 3.68
C PRO A 232 5.72 -40.18 3.23
N LYS A 233 5.80 -40.52 1.94
CA LYS A 233 5.15 -41.70 1.35
C LYS A 233 5.23 -42.88 2.34
N PRO A 234 4.14 -43.63 2.59
CA PRO A 234 4.26 -44.85 3.36
C PRO A 234 5.34 -45.73 2.71
N LYS A 235 6.30 -46.21 3.51
CA LYS A 235 7.16 -47.32 3.10
C LYS A 235 6.21 -48.48 2.83
N THR A 236 6.15 -48.92 1.57
CA THR A 236 5.34 -50.04 1.07
C THR A 236 3.82 -49.88 1.15
N GLY A 237 3.16 -50.42 0.12
CA GLY A 237 1.81 -50.06 -0.30
C GLY A 237 0.70 -50.51 0.64
N ILE A 238 -0.38 -49.72 0.63
CA ILE A 238 -1.67 -50.08 1.25
C ILE A 238 -2.61 -50.73 0.22
N PHE A 239 -2.30 -50.64 -1.08
CA PHE A 239 -2.94 -51.44 -2.12
C PHE A 239 -1.88 -52.22 -2.89
N GLY A 240 -1.80 -53.53 -2.60
CA GLY A 240 -1.02 -54.47 -3.38
C GLY A 240 -1.57 -54.61 -4.80
N LYS A 241 -0.70 -54.65 -5.79
CA LYS A 241 -0.14 -55.88 -6.37
C LYS A 241 1.12 -55.51 -7.16
N GLU A 242 1.97 -56.51 -7.31
CA GLU A 242 3.36 -56.49 -7.83
C GLU A 242 3.55 -55.74 -9.15
#